data_AF-A0AAP3ENK7-F1
#
_entry.id   AF-A0AAP3ENK7-F1
#
_cell.length_a   1.000
_cell.length_b   1.000
_cell.length_c   1.000
_cell.angle_alpha   90.00
_cell.angle_beta   90.00
_cell.angle_gamma   90.00
#
_symmetry.space_group_name_H-M   'P 1'
#
loop_
_entity.id
_entity.type
_entity.pdbx_description
1 polymer ?
#
loop_
_entity_poly.entity_id
_entity_poly.type
_entity_poly.pdbx_seq_one_letter_code
_entity_poly.pdbx_strand_id
1 'polypeptide(L)'
;DGTYSAKYNKKGRDIIPLSVADMDIPVADFIVSELSVANQKGIYGYTLLSDDWQQVAAQWYQRHYSWKVNPEHIVFCPRVVQAV
;
A
#
# COMPACT_ATOMS: atom_id res chain seq x y z
N ASP A 1 11.87 15.83 -9.60
CA ASP A 1 10.72 15.27 -8.88
C ASP A 1 11.14 14.46 -7.65
N GLY A 2 12.28 13.78 -7.63
CA GLY A 2 12.84 13.19 -6.41
C GLY A 2 12.13 11.90 -5.96
N THR A 3 11.26 11.37 -6.81
CA THR A 3 10.42 10.18 -6.53
C THR A 3 11.14 8.86 -6.82
N TYR A 4 12.22 8.89 -7.62
CA TYR A 4 12.92 7.69 -8.12
C TYR A 4 11.97 6.66 -8.78
N SER A 5 10.90 7.13 -9.42
CA SER A 5 9.86 6.27 -10.00
C SER A 5 10.41 5.35 -11.12
N ALA A 6 10.10 4.06 -11.03
CA ALA A 6 10.41 3.08 -12.08
C ALA A 6 9.60 3.33 -13.37
N LYS A 7 8.38 3.86 -13.25
CA LYS A 7 7.51 4.18 -14.40
C LYS A 7 8.03 5.39 -15.18
N TYR A 8 8.51 6.41 -14.47
CA TYR A 8 8.98 7.67 -15.03
C TYR A 8 10.52 7.75 -15.17
N ASN A 9 11.22 6.62 -15.10
CA ASN A 9 12.69 6.61 -15.19
C ASN A 9 13.24 6.91 -16.59
N LYS A 10 12.45 6.72 -17.65
CA LYS A 10 12.83 7.00 -19.03
C LYS A 10 12.74 8.49 -19.33
N LYS A 11 13.82 9.04 -19.90
CA LYS A 11 13.91 10.46 -20.28
C LYS A 11 13.84 10.58 -21.80
N GLY A 12 13.05 11.53 -22.28
CA GLY A 12 12.87 11.85 -23.70
C GLY A 12 11.69 12.80 -23.87
N ARG A 13 11.71 13.63 -24.91
CA ARG A 13 10.50 14.37 -25.32
C ARG A 13 9.52 13.35 -25.93
N ASP A 14 8.23 13.48 -25.60
CA ASP A 14 7.13 12.69 -26.16
C ASP A 14 7.05 11.21 -25.72
N ILE A 15 7.38 10.91 -24.46
CA ILE A 15 7.15 9.59 -23.86
C ILE A 15 5.90 9.63 -22.97
N ILE A 16 4.96 8.71 -23.21
CA ILE A 16 3.85 8.41 -22.29
C ILE A 16 4.13 7.05 -21.63
N PRO A 17 4.45 6.99 -20.33
CA PRO A 17 4.82 5.75 -19.66
C PRO A 17 3.57 4.92 -19.28
N LEU A 18 3.44 3.74 -19.89
CA LEU A 18 2.34 2.79 -19.66
C LEU A 18 2.86 1.38 -19.28
N SER A 19 4.03 1.30 -18.65
CA SER A 19 4.75 0.03 -18.41
C SER A 19 4.53 -0.60 -17.04
N VAL A 20 4.62 0.20 -15.96
CA VAL A 20 4.55 -0.29 -14.57
C VAL A 20 3.11 -0.21 -14.08
N ALA A 21 2.64 -1.26 -13.41
CA ALA A 21 1.29 -1.36 -12.86
C ALA A 21 1.12 -0.58 -11.54
N ASP A 22 1.41 0.73 -11.58
CA ASP A 22 0.96 1.72 -10.60
C ASP A 22 -0.01 2.71 -11.28
N MET A 23 -0.52 3.70 -10.55
CA MET A 23 -1.53 4.63 -11.04
C MET A 23 -1.03 6.07 -11.05
N ASP A 24 -1.49 6.85 -12.04
CA ASP A 24 -1.34 8.32 -12.08
C ASP A 24 -2.55 9.02 -11.44
N ILE A 25 -3.19 8.34 -10.49
CA ILE A 25 -4.34 8.84 -9.72
C ILE A 25 -3.85 9.05 -8.28
N PRO A 26 -4.10 10.21 -7.66
CA PRO A 26 -3.77 10.44 -6.26
C PRO A 26 -4.42 9.40 -5.35
N VAL A 27 -3.70 8.97 -4.32
CA VAL A 27 -4.28 8.16 -3.24
C VAL A 27 -5.33 8.97 -2.48
N ALA A 28 -6.29 8.32 -1.82
CA ALA A 28 -7.33 9.00 -1.06
C ALA A 28 -6.76 9.94 0.02
N ASP A 29 -7.35 11.14 0.17
CA ASP A 29 -6.86 12.21 1.04
C ASP A 29 -6.64 11.79 2.50
N PHE A 30 -7.49 10.89 3.00
CA PHE A 30 -7.37 10.32 4.34
C PHE A 30 -6.03 9.60 4.54
N ILE A 31 -5.56 8.85 3.54
CA ILE A 31 -4.28 8.13 3.62
C ILE A 31 -3.12 9.14 3.66
N VAL A 32 -3.17 10.20 2.86
CA VAL A 32 -2.15 11.27 2.88
C VAL A 32 -2.10 11.96 4.24
N SER A 33 -3.27 12.20 4.83
CA SER A 33 -3.42 12.87 6.12
C SER A 33 -2.83 12.03 7.26
N GLU A 34 -3.17 10.74 7.34
CA GLU A 34 -2.65 9.83 8.37
C GLU A 34 -1.14 9.61 8.23
N LEU A 35 -0.61 9.48 7.01
CA LEU A 35 0.83 9.38 6.78
C LEU A 35 1.57 10.66 7.21
N SER A 36 0.96 11.83 7.00
CA SER A 36 1.54 13.11 7.44
C SER A 36 1.61 13.19 8.97
N VAL A 37 0.58 12.74 9.68
CA VAL A 37 0.58 12.64 11.15
C VAL A 37 1.65 11.66 11.63
N ALA A 38 1.75 10.47 11.01
CA ALA A 38 2.77 9.49 11.37
C ALA A 38 4.19 10.04 11.18
N ASN A 39 4.44 10.80 10.11
CA ASN A 39 5.72 11.43 9.82
C ASN A 39 6.07 12.57 10.80
N GLN A 40 5.10 13.18 11.47
CA GLN A 40 5.39 14.22 12.48
C GLN A 40 5.97 13.63 13.77
N LYS A 41 5.88 12.31 14.00
CA LYS A 41 6.44 11.66 15.20
C LYS A 41 7.96 11.79 15.31
N GLY A 42 8.67 11.92 14.17
CA GLY A 42 10.13 12.08 14.15
C GLY A 42 10.94 10.87 14.65
N ILE A 43 10.29 9.76 15.00
CA ILE A 43 10.90 8.52 15.51
C ILE A 43 10.36 7.35 14.69
N TYR A 44 11.25 6.62 14.00
CA TYR A 44 10.91 5.59 13.01
C TYR A 44 11.55 4.23 13.34
N GLY A 45 11.44 3.81 14.61
CA GLY A 45 11.95 2.52 15.06
C GLY A 45 11.13 1.33 14.54
N TYR A 46 11.42 0.14 15.08
CA TYR A 46 10.68 -1.08 14.75
C TYR A 46 9.18 -0.94 15.05
N THR A 47 8.35 -1.38 14.11
CA THR A 47 6.90 -1.40 14.23
C THR A 47 6.37 -2.82 14.25
N LEU A 48 5.27 -3.01 14.97
CA LEU A 48 4.45 -4.22 14.95
C LEU A 48 3.17 -3.91 14.16
N LEU A 49 2.48 -4.97 13.72
CA LEU A 49 1.12 -4.82 13.16
C LEU A 49 0.16 -4.36 14.27
N SER A 50 -0.91 -3.68 13.88
CA SER A 50 -2.00 -3.38 14.83
C SER A 50 -2.70 -4.66 15.26
N ASP A 51 -3.22 -4.67 16.49
CA ASP A 51 -3.91 -5.83 17.07
C ASP A 51 -5.13 -6.28 16.23
N ASP A 52 -5.72 -5.36 15.45
CA ASP A 52 -6.89 -5.58 14.60
C ASP A 52 -6.55 -5.87 13.13
N TRP A 53 -5.27 -5.95 12.74
CA TRP A 53 -4.85 -6.05 11.34
C TRP A 53 -5.55 -7.19 10.58
N GLN A 54 -5.59 -8.39 11.17
CA GLN A 54 -6.23 -9.56 10.58
C GLN A 54 -7.74 -9.36 10.41
N GLN A 55 -8.38 -8.75 11.41
CA GLN A 55 -9.81 -8.51 11.41
C GLN A 55 -10.20 -7.49 10.33
N VAL A 56 -9.43 -6.41 10.18
CA VAL A 56 -9.64 -5.40 9.13
C VAL A 56 -9.50 -6.04 7.74
N ALA A 57 -8.48 -6.88 7.53
CA ALA A 57 -8.30 -7.59 6.27
C ALA A 57 -9.47 -8.54 5.96
N ALA A 58 -9.94 -9.33 6.94
CA ALA A 58 -11.09 -10.22 6.77
C ALA A 58 -12.38 -9.45 6.41
N GLN A 59 -12.61 -8.30 7.05
CA GLN A 59 -13.76 -7.45 6.77
C GLN A 59 -13.71 -6.85 5.36
N TRP A 60 -12.52 -6.52 4.86
CA TRP A 60 -12.33 -6.06 3.48
C TRP A 60 -12.78 -7.13 2.49
N TYR A 61 -12.34 -8.39 2.68
CA TYR A 61 -12.78 -9.51 1.83
C TYR A 61 -14.29 -9.71 1.88
N GLN A 62 -14.90 -9.65 3.06
CA GLN A 62 -16.34 -9.80 3.20
C GLN A 62 -17.09 -8.66 2.49
N ARG A 63 -16.65 -7.41 2.64
CA ARG A 63 -17.31 -6.24 2.06
C ARG A 63 -17.26 -6.22 0.53
N HIS A 64 -16.11 -6.55 -0.04
CA HIS A 64 -15.87 -6.39 -1.47
C HIS A 64 -16.15 -7.66 -2.29
N TYR A 65 -16.07 -8.83 -1.65
CA TYR A 65 -16.19 -10.12 -2.35
C TYR A 65 -17.23 -11.06 -1.72
N SER A 66 -17.94 -10.64 -0.67
CA SER A 66 -18.85 -11.52 0.11
C SER A 66 -18.18 -12.78 0.65
N TRP A 67 -16.85 -12.75 0.79
CA TRP A 67 -16.06 -13.89 1.23
C TRP A 67 -15.73 -13.80 2.71
N LYS A 68 -16.24 -14.75 3.49
CA LYS A 68 -15.94 -14.88 4.92
C LYS A 68 -14.61 -15.61 5.12
N VAL A 69 -13.57 -14.84 5.44
CA VAL A 69 -12.24 -15.36 5.79
C VAL A 69 -12.12 -15.44 7.31
N ASN A 70 -11.58 -16.54 7.85
CA ASN A 70 -11.18 -16.59 9.26
C ASN A 70 -9.95 -15.67 9.45
N PRO A 71 -10.01 -14.63 10.31
CA PRO A 71 -8.88 -13.73 10.53
C PRO A 71 -7.56 -14.44 10.85
N GLU A 72 -7.61 -15.56 11.60
CA GLU A 72 -6.43 -16.33 11.98
C GLU A 72 -5.68 -16.94 10.78
N HIS A 73 -6.35 -17.09 9.63
CA HIS A 73 -5.72 -17.60 8.40
C HIS A 73 -4.96 -16.52 7.63
N ILE A 74 -5.07 -15.25 8.02
CA ILE A 74 -4.45 -14.12 7.31
C ILE A 74 -3.05 -13.89 7.88
N VAL A 75 -2.04 -14.07 7.03
CA VAL A 75 -0.62 -13.86 7.36
C VAL A 75 -0.09 -12.65 6.60
N PHE A 76 0.53 -11.71 7.31
CA PHE A 76 1.16 -10.55 6.68
C PHE A 76 2.43 -10.94 5.92
N CYS A 77 2.54 -10.47 4.68
CA CYS A 77 3.76 -10.54 3.89
C CYS A 77 4.02 -9.17 3.26
N PRO A 78 5.24 -8.60 3.37
CA PRO A 78 5.53 -7.27 2.84
C PRO A 78 5.33 -7.14 1.31
N ARG A 79 5.46 -8.23 0.55
CA ARG A 79 5.29 -8.24 -0.92
C ARG A 79 4.75 -9.58 -1.38
N VAL A 80 3.75 -9.55 -2.27
CA VAL A 80 3.16 -10.78 -2.85
C VAL A 80 4.21 -11.67 -3.52
N VAL A 81 5.19 -11.09 -4.23
CA VAL A 81 6.27 -11.84 -4.90
C VAL A 81 7.14 -12.64 -3.92
N GLN A 82 7.20 -12.26 -2.64
CA GLN A 82 7.96 -13.00 -1.62
C GLN A 82 7.13 -14.11 -0.95
N ALA A 83 5.82 -14.15 -1.19
CA ALA A 83 4.93 -15.16 -0.66
C ALA A 83 4.80 -16.39 -1.58
N VAL A 84 5.29 -16.28 -2.82
CA VAL A 84 5.33 -17.35 -3.84
C VAL A 84 6.74 -17.92 -3.89
#